data_AF-A0A4Z2FQD7-F1
#
_entry.id   AF-A0A4Z2FQD7-F1
#
_cell.length_a   1.000
_cell.length_b   1.000
_cell.length_c   1.000
_cell.angle_alpha   90.00
_cell.angle_beta   90.00
_cell.angle_gamma   90.00
#
_symmetry.space_group_name_H-M   'P 1'
#
loop_
_entity.id
_entity.type
_entity.pdbx_description
1 polymer ?
#
loop_
_entity_poly.entity_id
_entity_poly.type
_entity_poly.pdbx_seq_one_letter_code
_entity_poly.pdbx_strand_id
1 'polypeptide(L)'
;MERSILEEIHGIVQLLEQSVGKTMNPNKLFHNAASNIICQVLFARRFDYEDEFMKFFVGLFQETSKIINGRWGMIYDAVPIVRNLPLPFQKAFKMFKDAHQIRLKVLAENKKTRVPGKPRHFIDSYLDELDKV
;
A
#
# COMPACT_ATOMS: atom_id res chain seq x y z
N MET A 1 1.77 1.09 -17.10
CA MET A 1 2.86 1.06 -16.11
C MET A 1 3.92 2.11 -16.42
N GLU A 2 4.61 2.06 -17.57
CA GLU A 2 5.60 3.09 -17.92
C GLU A 2 5.03 4.52 -17.90
N ARG A 3 3.84 4.74 -18.50
CA ARG A 3 3.14 6.04 -18.46
C ARG A 3 2.85 6.49 -17.02
N SER A 4 2.33 5.60 -16.18
CA SER A 4 2.08 5.85 -14.75
C SER A 4 3.35 6.27 -14.00
N ILE A 5 4.48 5.63 -14.30
CA ILE A 5 5.78 5.97 -13.71
C ILE A 5 6.21 7.37 -14.18
N LEU A 6 6.12 7.66 -15.47
CA LEU A 6 6.48 8.98 -16.02
C LEU A 6 5.60 10.09 -15.43
N GLU A 7 4.30 9.88 -15.31
CA GLU A 7 3.37 10.83 -14.68
C GLU A 7 3.74 11.10 -13.22
N GLU A 8 4.08 10.06 -12.45
CA GLU A 8 4.46 10.22 -11.06
C GLU A 8 5.82 10.90 -10.90
N ILE A 9 6.78 10.64 -11.80
CA ILE A 9 8.05 11.36 -11.86
C ILE A 9 7.83 12.86 -12.08
N HIS A 10 6.94 13.26 -13.00
CA HIS A 10 6.62 14.68 -13.18
C HIS A 10 6.07 15.30 -11.90
N GLY A 11 5.19 14.60 -11.18
CA GLY A 11 4.69 15.05 -9.88
C GLY A 11 5.78 15.20 -8.81
N ILE A 12 6.74 14.26 -8.77
CA ILE A 12 7.89 14.33 -7.88
C ILE A 12 8.77 15.55 -8.19
N VAL A 13 9.08 15.77 -9.47
CA VAL A 13 9.90 16.92 -9.91
C VAL A 13 9.25 18.23 -9.50
N GLN A 14 7.95 18.40 -9.76
CA GLN A 14 7.21 19.59 -9.34
C GLN A 14 7.25 19.81 -7.82
N LEU A 15 7.10 18.73 -7.03
CA LEU A 15 7.13 18.82 -5.58
C LEU A 15 8.54 19.21 -5.06
N LEU A 16 9.59 18.70 -5.70
CA LEU A 16 10.98 19.05 -5.38
C LEU A 16 11.25 20.53 -5.68
N GLU A 17 10.81 21.02 -6.84
CA GLU A 17 10.94 22.42 -7.23
C GLU A 17 10.20 23.35 -6.24
N GLN A 18 9.00 22.96 -5.79
CA GLN A 18 8.23 23.72 -4.78
C GLN A 18 8.84 23.66 -3.37
N SER A 19 9.70 22.68 -3.11
CA SER A 19 10.34 22.46 -1.81
C SER A 19 11.74 23.07 -1.72
N VAL A 20 12.20 23.83 -2.73
CA VAL A 20 13.49 24.52 -2.68
C VAL A 20 13.58 25.41 -1.45
N GLY A 21 14.65 25.22 -0.66
CA GLY A 21 14.87 25.95 0.59
C GLY A 21 14.08 25.42 1.80
N LYS A 22 13.30 24.34 1.67
CA LYS A 22 12.57 23.69 2.76
C LYS A 22 13.14 22.30 3.04
N THR A 23 12.92 21.80 4.26
CA THR A 23 13.24 20.42 4.61
C THR A 23 12.10 19.48 4.19
N MET A 24 12.46 18.32 3.65
CA MET A 24 11.51 17.27 3.25
C MET A 24 12.08 15.90 3.61
N ASN A 25 11.21 14.94 3.90
CA ASN A 25 11.60 13.56 4.12
C ASN A 25 11.57 12.76 2.79
N PRO A 26 12.73 12.40 2.21
CA PRO A 26 12.79 11.71 0.93
C PRO A 26 12.17 10.30 0.98
N ASN A 27 12.25 9.61 2.13
CA ASN A 27 11.63 8.30 2.28
C ASN A 27 10.11 8.39 2.11
N LYS A 28 9.47 9.39 2.73
CA LYS A 28 8.02 9.59 2.59
C LYS A 28 7.64 9.88 1.13
N LEU A 29 8.38 10.75 0.45
CA LEU A 29 8.14 11.09 -0.94
C LEU A 29 8.15 9.85 -1.84
N PHE A 30 9.22 9.06 -1.81
CA PHE A 30 9.35 7.90 -2.69
C PHE A 30 8.41 6.76 -2.32
N HIS A 31 8.11 6.56 -1.03
CA HIS A 31 7.10 5.59 -0.61
C HIS A 31 5.70 5.97 -1.10
N ASN A 32 5.34 7.26 -1.03
CA ASN A 32 4.07 7.76 -1.55
C ASN A 32 3.99 7.58 -3.08
N ALA A 33 5.05 7.95 -3.80
CA ALA A 33 5.10 7.81 -5.26
C ALA A 33 4.95 6.35 -5.72
N ALA A 34 5.74 5.44 -5.13
CA ALA A 34 5.64 4.01 -5.42
C ALA A 34 4.24 3.45 -5.10
N SER A 35 3.67 3.86 -3.96
CA SER A 35 2.32 3.43 -3.56
C SER A 35 1.26 3.96 -4.51
N ASN A 36 1.41 5.18 -5.02
CA ASN A 36 0.50 5.76 -6.01
C ASN A 36 0.53 4.99 -7.33
N ILE A 37 1.70 4.62 -7.83
CA ILE A 37 1.82 3.80 -9.05
C ILE A 37 1.09 2.46 -8.86
N ILE A 38 1.26 1.81 -7.70
CA ILE A 38 0.55 0.56 -7.39
C ILE A 38 -0.97 0.80 -7.32
N CYS A 39 -1.40 1.88 -6.65
CA CYS A 39 -2.81 2.23 -6.53
C CYS A 39 -3.46 2.52 -7.88
N GLN A 40 -2.75 3.17 -8.80
CA GLN A 40 -3.22 3.39 -10.17
C GLN A 40 -3.43 2.05 -10.90
N VAL A 41 -2.54 1.07 -10.72
CA VAL A 41 -2.73 -0.26 -11.34
C VAL A 41 -3.92 -0.99 -10.73
N LEU A 42 -4.05 -0.97 -9.40
CA LEU A 42 -5.09 -1.71 -8.67
C LEU A 42 -6.48 -1.10 -8.83
N PHE A 43 -6.58 0.23 -8.79
CA PHE A 43 -7.85 0.96 -8.66
C PHE A 43 -8.12 1.93 -9.82
N ALA A 44 -7.21 2.06 -10.80
CA ALA A 44 -7.25 3.12 -11.82
C ALA A 44 -7.39 4.53 -11.23
N ARG A 45 -6.89 4.72 -10.00
CA ARG A 45 -7.01 5.98 -9.25
C ARG A 45 -5.66 6.41 -8.69
N ARG A 46 -5.38 7.70 -8.79
CA ARG A 46 -4.29 8.38 -8.09
C ARG A 46 -4.83 8.96 -6.79
N PHE A 47 -4.08 8.77 -5.71
CA PHE A 47 -4.40 9.38 -4.41
C PHE A 47 -3.50 10.58 -4.18
N ASP A 48 -4.02 11.58 -3.46
CA ASP A 48 -3.19 12.66 -2.96
C ASP A 48 -2.20 12.09 -1.93
N TYR A 49 -1.01 12.68 -1.83
CA TYR A 49 -0.04 12.32 -0.80
C TYR A 49 -0.56 12.59 0.61
N GLU A 50 -1.50 13.52 0.75
CA GLU A 50 -2.17 13.83 2.01
C GLU A 50 -3.42 12.97 2.27
N ASP A 51 -3.78 12.08 1.34
CA ASP A 51 -4.95 11.20 1.48
C ASP A 51 -4.76 10.19 2.63
N GLU A 52 -5.77 10.05 3.48
CA GLU A 52 -5.73 9.18 4.66
C GLU A 52 -5.55 7.69 4.31
N PHE A 53 -6.08 7.23 3.16
CA PHE A 53 -5.84 5.89 2.67
C PHE A 53 -4.35 5.70 2.36
N MET A 54 -3.76 6.65 1.63
CA MET A 54 -2.34 6.58 1.28
C MET A 54 -1.44 6.63 2.51
N LYS A 55 -1.68 7.57 3.43
CA LYS A 55 -0.96 7.69 4.69
C LYS A 55 -1.03 6.41 5.53
N PHE A 56 -2.22 5.81 5.61
CA PHE A 56 -2.41 4.55 6.33
C PHE A 56 -1.54 3.43 5.75
N PHE A 57 -1.60 3.20 4.43
CA PHE A 57 -0.84 2.11 3.81
C PHE A 57 0.67 2.35 3.83
N VAL A 58 1.13 3.57 3.57
CA VAL A 58 2.57 3.89 3.64
C VAL A 58 3.09 3.74 5.07
N GLY A 59 2.36 4.22 6.07
CA GLY A 59 2.72 4.03 7.49
C GLY A 59 2.71 2.56 7.89
N LEU A 60 1.72 1.79 7.42
CA LEU A 60 1.64 0.34 7.61
C LEU A 60 2.90 -0.35 7.09
N PHE A 61 3.29 -0.08 5.84
CA PHE A 61 4.45 -0.72 5.23
C PHE A 61 5.74 -0.34 5.94
N GLN A 62 5.92 0.93 6.31
CA GLN A 62 7.12 1.37 7.02
C GLN A 62 7.26 0.68 8.39
N GLU A 63 6.19 0.64 9.18
CA GLU A 63 6.23 0.05 10.52
C GLU A 63 6.36 -1.48 10.48
N THR A 64 5.61 -2.14 9.60
CA THR A 64 5.68 -3.61 9.47
C THR A 64 7.01 -4.06 8.87
N SER A 65 7.56 -3.34 7.89
CA SER A 65 8.87 -3.65 7.30
C SER A 65 9.99 -3.56 8.33
N LYS A 66 9.99 -2.56 9.23
CA LYS A 66 10.97 -2.48 10.33
C LYS A 66 10.89 -3.67 11.28
N ILE A 67 9.70 -4.19 11.53
CA ILE A 67 9.49 -5.33 12.44
C ILE A 67 9.92 -6.63 11.75
N ILE A 68 9.44 -6.86 10.52
CA ILE A 68 9.70 -8.08 9.75
C ILE A 68 11.18 -8.20 9.39
N ASN A 69 11.78 -7.13 8.88
CA ASN A 69 13.20 -7.12 8.49
C ASN A 69 14.14 -6.82 9.66
N GLY A 70 13.59 -6.52 10.83
CA GLY A 70 14.36 -6.21 12.03
C GLY A 70 14.65 -7.44 12.89
N ARG A 71 15.27 -7.19 14.04
CA ARG A 71 15.63 -8.22 15.03
C ARG A 71 14.42 -9.04 15.49
N TRP A 72 13.24 -8.42 15.56
CA TRP A 72 12.02 -9.10 16.00
C TRP A 72 11.50 -10.13 15.00
N GLY A 73 11.59 -9.86 13.69
CA GLY A 73 11.27 -10.85 12.66
C GLY A 73 12.21 -12.05 12.73
N MET A 74 13.52 -11.80 12.82
CA MET A 74 14.52 -12.87 12.97
C MET A 74 14.26 -13.75 14.21
N ILE A 75 13.92 -13.15 15.36
CA ILE A 75 13.60 -13.89 16.58
C ILE A 75 12.32 -14.72 16.42
N TYR A 76 11.28 -14.16 15.77
CA TYR A 76 10.02 -14.86 15.51
C TYR A 76 10.21 -16.09 14.62
N ASP A 77 11.10 -15.99 13.64
CA ASP A 77 11.42 -17.09 12.73
C ASP A 77 12.29 -18.15 13.40
N ALA A 78 13.30 -17.74 14.17
CA ALA A 78 14.26 -18.64 14.79
C ALA A 78 13.76 -19.36 16.05
N VAL A 79 12.83 -18.76 16.82
CA VAL A 79 12.41 -19.28 18.13
C VAL A 79 10.88 -19.45 18.20
N PRO A 80 10.33 -20.63 17.85
CA PRO A 80 8.89 -20.87 17.80
C PRO A 80 8.13 -20.61 19.12
N ILE A 81 8.79 -20.80 20.27
CA ILE A 81 8.20 -20.59 21.59
C ILE A 81 7.80 -19.12 21.79
N VAL A 82 8.52 -18.18 21.19
CA VAL A 82 8.22 -16.75 21.39
C VAL A 82 6.94 -16.32 20.69
N ARG A 83 6.42 -17.08 19.71
CA ARG A 83 5.29 -16.66 18.86
C ARG A 83 4.00 -16.35 19.62
N ASN A 84 3.81 -16.98 20.78
CA ASN A 84 2.65 -16.77 21.65
C ASN A 84 2.84 -15.61 22.66
N LEU A 85 4.04 -15.02 22.73
CA LEU A 85 4.33 -13.91 23.63
C LEU A 85 3.87 -12.56 23.05
N PRO A 86 3.52 -11.58 23.91
CA PRO A 86 3.10 -10.24 23.51
C PRO A 86 4.28 -9.36 23.06
N LEU A 87 5.03 -9.84 22.07
CA LEU A 87 6.20 -9.16 21.50
C LEU A 87 5.84 -8.32 20.28
N PRO A 88 6.76 -7.45 19.79
CA PRO A 88 6.45 -6.47 18.75
C PRO A 88 5.91 -7.02 17.42
N PHE A 89 6.14 -8.28 17.07
CA PHE A 89 5.48 -8.89 15.89
C PHE A 89 3.95 -8.95 16.01
N GLN A 90 3.38 -8.97 17.23
CA GLN A 90 1.92 -8.86 17.42
C GLN A 90 1.37 -7.52 16.93
N LYS A 91 2.15 -6.43 17.06
CA LYS A 91 1.79 -5.12 16.48
C LYS A 91 1.67 -5.25 14.96
N ALA A 92 2.62 -5.90 14.30
CA ALA A 92 2.57 -6.11 12.85
C ALA A 92 1.32 -6.91 12.43
N PHE A 93 0.99 -8.00 13.14
CA PHE A 93 -0.23 -8.78 12.88
C PHE A 93 -1.50 -7.95 13.04
N LYS A 94 -1.62 -7.15 14.11
CA LYS A 94 -2.76 -6.24 14.30
C LYS A 94 -2.88 -5.25 13.14
N MET A 95 -1.78 -4.63 12.75
CA MET A 95 -1.77 -3.68 11.65
C MET A 95 -2.16 -4.33 10.30
N PHE A 96 -1.72 -5.55 10.02
CA PHE A 96 -2.17 -6.31 8.85
C PHE A 96 -3.66 -6.66 8.90
N LYS A 97 -4.20 -6.97 10.07
CA LYS A 97 -5.63 -7.21 10.27
C LYS A 97 -6.45 -5.96 9.98
N ASP A 98 -6.02 -4.81 10.48
CA ASP A 98 -6.68 -3.52 10.23
C ASP A 98 -6.64 -3.18 8.73
N ALA A 99 -5.48 -3.38 8.09
CA ALA A 99 -5.32 -3.20 6.64
C ALA A 99 -6.21 -4.15 5.84
N HIS A 100 -6.39 -5.40 6.29
CA HIS A 100 -7.28 -6.35 5.66
C HIS A 100 -8.74 -5.87 5.69
N GLN A 101 -9.19 -5.30 6.81
CA GLN A 101 -10.54 -4.73 6.91
C GLN A 101 -10.75 -3.57 5.93
N ILE A 102 -9.76 -2.68 5.77
CA ILE A 102 -9.83 -1.60 4.78
C ILE A 102 -9.88 -2.16 3.35
N ARG A 103 -9.05 -3.15 3.03
CA ARG A 103 -9.09 -3.82 1.71
C ARG A 103 -10.46 -4.44 1.42
N LEU A 104 -11.09 -5.07 2.41
CA LEU A 104 -12.43 -5.65 2.24
C LEU A 104 -13.49 -4.58 1.95
N LYS A 105 -13.42 -3.42 2.60
CA LYS A 105 -14.33 -2.29 2.32
C LYS A 105 -14.18 -1.80 0.88
N VAL A 106 -12.96 -1.54 0.43
CA VAL A 106 -12.68 -1.10 -0.94
C VAL A 106 -13.12 -2.15 -1.96
N LEU A 107 -12.86 -3.43 -1.69
CA LEU A 107 -13.33 -4.51 -2.56
C LEU A 107 -14.86 -4.56 -2.67
N ALA A 108 -15.56 -4.39 -1.54
CA ALA A 108 -17.02 -4.37 -1.53
C ALA A 108 -17.58 -3.18 -2.33
N GLU A 109 -16.97 -2.00 -2.23
CA GLU A 109 -17.34 -0.82 -3.02
C GLU A 109 -17.09 -1.03 -4.51
N ASN A 110 -15.94 -1.61 -4.87
CA ASN A 110 -15.61 -1.92 -6.27
C ASN A 110 -16.61 -2.92 -6.87
N LYS A 111 -16.99 -3.95 -6.12
CA LYS A 111 -17.99 -4.94 -6.56
C LYS A 111 -19.36 -4.32 -6.87
N LYS A 112 -19.76 -3.25 -6.18
CA LYS A 112 -21.07 -2.58 -6.45
C LYS A 112 -21.16 -1.95 -7.83
N THR A 113 -20.02 -1.52 -8.39
CA THR A 113 -19.94 -0.79 -9.65
C THR A 113 -19.32 -1.61 -10.78
N ARG A 114 -18.98 -2.88 -10.50
CA ARG A 114 -18.36 -3.80 -11.44
C ARG A 114 -19.37 -4.29 -12.49
N VAL A 115 -18.91 -4.37 -13.74
CA VAL A 115 -19.63 -5.01 -14.84
C VAL A 115 -18.79 -6.21 -15.32
N PRO A 116 -19.30 -7.45 -15.23
CA PRO A 116 -18.56 -8.64 -15.68
C PRO A 116 -18.11 -8.53 -17.14
N GLY A 117 -16.86 -8.90 -17.41
CA GLY A 117 -16.28 -8.90 -18.76
C GLY A 117 -15.89 -7.50 -19.28
N LYS A 118 -16.02 -6.46 -18.47
CA LYS A 118 -15.58 -5.08 -18.77
C LYS A 118 -14.75 -4.52 -17.61
N PRO A 119 -13.53 -5.05 -17.37
CA PRO A 119 -12.73 -4.64 -16.23
C PRO A 119 -12.23 -3.21 -16.37
N ARG A 120 -12.37 -2.41 -15.31
CA ARG A 120 -11.90 -1.01 -15.27
C ARG A 120 -10.45 -0.89 -14.79
N HIS A 121 -10.05 -1.80 -13.93
CA HIS A 121 -8.75 -1.86 -13.28
C HIS A 121 -8.42 -3.30 -12.88
N PHE A 122 -7.20 -3.54 -12.42
CA PHE A 122 -6.69 -4.89 -12.16
C PHE A 122 -7.57 -5.74 -11.23
N ILE A 123 -8.18 -5.14 -10.21
CA ILE A 123 -9.09 -5.87 -9.30
C ILE A 123 -10.30 -6.43 -10.03
N ASP A 124 -10.90 -5.69 -10.97
CA ASP A 124 -12.05 -6.17 -11.73
C ASP A 124 -11.62 -7.33 -12.65
N SER A 125 -10.44 -7.23 -13.29
CA SER A 125 -9.87 -8.31 -14.09
C SER A 125 -9.63 -9.58 -13.27
N TYR A 126 -9.14 -9.42 -12.03
CA TYR A 126 -8.91 -10.54 -11.13
C TYR A 126 -10.23 -11.20 -10.71
N LEU A 127 -11.28 -10.42 -10.46
CA LEU A 127 -12.61 -10.93 -10.16
C LEU A 127 -13.24 -11.65 -11.36
N ASP A 128 -13.05 -11.11 -12.58
CA ASP A 128 -13.49 -11.77 -13.81
C ASP A 128 -12.83 -13.14 -13.99
N GLU A 129 -11.56 -13.28 -13.60
CA GLU A 129 -10.86 -14.57 -13.65
C GLU A 129 -11.35 -15.54 -12.58
N LEU A 130 -11.65 -15.07 -11.37
CA LEU A 130 -12.23 -15.92 -10.32
C LEU A 130 -13.62 -16.45 -10.69
N ASP A 131 -14.43 -15.68 -11.42
CA ASP A 131 -15.77 -16.09 -11.84
C ASP A 131 -15.75 -17.13 -12.97
N LYS A 132 -14.60 -17.36 -13.63
CA LYS A 132 -14.41 -18.42 -14.65
C LYS A 132 -14.11 -19.79 -14.06
N VAL A 133 -13.76 -19.84 -12.78
CA VAL A 133 -13.41 -21.07 -12.04
C VAL A 133 -14.66 -21.62 -11.35
#